data_AF-A0A7J4JYD4-F1
#
_entry.id   AF-A0A7J4JYD4-F1
#
_cell.length_a   1.000
_cell.length_b   1.000
_cell.length_c   1.000
_cell.angle_alpha   90.00
_cell.angle_beta   90.00
_cell.angle_gamma   90.00
#
_symmetry.space_group_name_H-M   'P 1'
#
loop_
_entity.id
_entity.type
_entity.pdbx_description
1 polymer ?
#
loop_
_entity_poly.entity_id
_entity_poly.type
_entity_poly.pdbx_seq_one_letter_code
_entity_poly.pdbx_strand_id
1 'polypeptide(L)'
;MRTTLEFEGLPEVILQKAVDLGIARSKTDALRMGIFSLNKEFHLIENPEAELVSRKLAEEEREMKKNKVKYLSEKEALSKYR
;
A
#
# COMPACT_ATOMS: atom_id res chain seq x y z
N MET A 1 -2.07 -5.53 6.81
CA MET A 1 -1.56 -6.83 7.34
C MET A 1 -0.28 -6.55 8.12
N ARG A 2 -0.14 -7.11 9.32
CA ARG A 2 1.13 -7.11 10.07
C ARG A 2 1.63 -8.56 10.07
N THR A 3 2.82 -8.78 9.51
CA THR A 3 3.44 -10.11 9.41
C THR A 3 4.81 -10.05 10.06
N THR A 4 5.11 -11.05 10.89
CA THR A 4 6.44 -11.26 11.47
C THR A 4 7.18 -12.25 10.58
N LEU A 5 8.40 -11.88 10.18
CA LEU A 5 9.26 -12.70 9.33
C LEU A 5 10.61 -12.87 10.00
N GLU A 6 11.19 -14.05 9.86
CA GLU A 6 12.54 -14.39 10.30
C GLU A 6 13.38 -14.68 9.05
N PHE A 7 14.55 -14.07 8.98
CA PHE A 7 15.48 -14.20 7.85
C PHE A 7 16.82 -14.67 8.40
N GLU A 8 17.35 -15.75 7.82
CA GLU A 8 18.66 -16.29 8.17
C GLU A 8 19.54 -16.39 6.93
N GLY A 9 20.85 -16.25 7.10
CA GLY A 9 21.84 -16.42 6.04
C GLY A 9 21.84 -15.27 5.03
N LEU A 10 21.86 -15.60 3.73
CA LEU A 10 22.09 -14.62 2.66
C LEU A 10 21.07 -13.47 2.63
N PRO A 11 19.74 -13.69 2.76
CA PRO A 11 18.76 -12.61 2.81
C PRO A 11 19.02 -11.61 3.94
N GLU A 12 19.44 -12.08 5.12
CA GLU A 12 19.77 -11.20 6.23
C GLU A 12 20.96 -10.29 5.89
N VAL A 13 22.01 -10.88 5.30
CA VAL A 13 23.21 -10.13 4.89
C VAL A 13 22.88 -9.07 3.85
N ILE A 14 22.02 -9.41 2.87
CA ILE A 14 21.56 -8.45 1.85
C ILE A 14 20.82 -7.28 2.50
N LEU A 15 19.87 -7.57 3.40
CA LEU A 15 19.11 -6.53 4.11
C LEU A 15 20.02 -5.66 4.98
N GLN A 16 21.01 -6.25 5.65
CA GLN A 16 21.98 -5.51 6.45
C GLN A 16 22.85 -4.59 5.58
N LYS A 17 23.40 -5.10 4.47
CA LYS A 17 24.21 -4.28 3.55
C LYS A 17 23.44 -3.12 2.94
N ALA A 18 22.15 -3.31 2.63
CA ALA A 18 21.31 -2.23 2.12
C ALA A 18 21.20 -1.07 3.12
N VAL A 19 21.19 -1.37 4.42
CA VAL A 19 21.21 -0.35 5.48
C VAL A 19 22.60 0.25 5.63
N ASP A 20 23.64 -0.57 5.69
CA ASP A 20 25.03 -0.12 5.90
C ASP A 20 25.51 0.82 4.78
N LEU A 21 25.06 0.59 3.55
CA LEU A 21 25.36 1.44 2.39
C LEU A 21 24.47 2.69 2.29
N GLY A 22 23.53 2.88 3.22
CA GLY A 22 22.61 4.02 3.23
C GLY A 22 21.54 3.97 2.14
N ILE A 23 21.36 2.83 1.47
CA ILE A 23 20.32 2.65 0.44
C ILE A 23 18.93 2.62 1.09
N ALA A 24 18.83 2.04 2.29
CA ALA A 24 17.62 1.95 3.08
C ALA A 24 17.84 2.43 4.51
N ARG A 25 16.81 3.00 5.15
CA ARG A 25 16.90 3.48 6.54
C ARG A 25 16.89 2.36 7.58
N SER A 26 16.31 1.20 7.23
CA SER A 26 16.22 0.03 8.10
C SER A 26 16.01 -1.24 7.28
N LYS A 27 16.21 -2.42 7.88
CA LYS A 27 15.97 -3.74 7.22
C LYS A 27 14.53 -3.86 6.70
N THR A 28 13.57 -3.31 7.42
CA THR A 28 12.16 -3.29 6.98
C THR A 28 11.95 -2.39 5.76
N ASP A 29 12.63 -1.25 5.71
CA ASP A 29 12.57 -0.35 4.55
C ASP A 29 13.20 -1.03 3.32
N ALA A 30 14.36 -1.68 3.50
CA ALA A 30 15.03 -2.47 2.46
C ALA A 30 14.12 -3.60 1.94
N LEU A 31 13.43 -4.31 2.83
CA LEU A 31 12.49 -5.36 2.43
C LEU A 31 11.34 -4.79 1.58
N ARG A 32 10.77 -3.64 1.95
CA ARG A 32 9.72 -2.98 1.15
C ARG A 32 10.22 -2.59 -0.22
N MET A 33 11.44 -2.05 -0.32
CA MET A 33 12.07 -1.76 -1.60
C MET A 33 12.21 -3.02 -2.45
N GLY A 34 12.60 -4.15 -1.85
CA GLY A 34 12.65 -5.45 -2.52
C GLY A 34 11.30 -5.87 -3.11
N ILE A 35 10.20 -5.67 -2.39
CA ILE A 35 8.84 -5.96 -2.89
C ILE A 35 8.50 -5.11 -4.12
N PHE A 36 8.84 -3.82 -4.10
CA PHE A 36 8.64 -2.95 -5.27
C PHE A 36 9.51 -3.37 -6.46
N SER A 37 10.75 -3.80 -6.22
CA SER A 37 11.62 -4.36 -7.26
C SER A 37 11.02 -5.61 -7.89
N LEU A 38 10.45 -6.53 -7.09
CA LEU A 38 9.74 -7.70 -7.61
C LEU A 38 8.56 -7.31 -8.49
N ASN A 39 7.76 -6.32 -8.08
CA ASN A 39 6.66 -5.83 -8.91
C ASN A 39 7.14 -5.22 -10.22
N LYS A 40 8.28 -4.50 -10.19
CA LYS A 40 8.88 -3.91 -11.39
C LYS A 40 9.38 -4.97 -12.38
N GLU A 41 9.91 -6.07 -11.87
CA GLU A 41 10.47 -7.17 -12.69
C GLU A 41 9.38 -8.09 -13.26
N PHE A 42 8.37 -8.41 -12.45
CA PHE A 42 7.36 -9.41 -12.81
C PHE A 42 5.99 -8.83 -13.15
N HIS A 43 5.81 -7.50 -13.05
CA HIS A 43 4.54 -6.81 -13.31
C HIS A 43 3.34 -7.43 -12.56
N LEU A 44 3.55 -7.85 -11.31
CA LEU A 44 2.53 -8.53 -10.47
C LEU A 44 1.25 -7.70 -10.29
N ILE A 45 1.40 -6.37 -10.31
CA ILE A 45 0.32 -5.39 -10.33
C ILE A 45 0.58 -4.45 -11.51
N GLU A 46 -0.29 -4.53 -12.53
CA GLU A 46 -0.20 -3.74 -13.76
C GLU A 46 -0.38 -2.24 -13.53
N ASN A 47 -1.30 -1.86 -12.63
CA ASN A 47 -1.58 -0.47 -12.28
C ASN A 47 -1.63 -0.28 -10.75
N PRO A 48 -0.49 0.09 -10.13
CA PRO A 48 -0.40 0.31 -8.69
C PRO A 48 -1.34 1.42 -8.18
N GLU A 49 -1.59 2.45 -9.00
CA GLU A 49 -2.51 3.55 -8.63
C GLU A 49 -3.96 3.08 -8.61
N ALA A 50 -4.37 2.28 -9.62
CA ALA A 50 -5.70 1.69 -9.65
C ALA A 50 -5.95 0.75 -8.46
N GLU A 51 -4.95 0.00 -8.02
CA GLU A 51 -5.03 -0.84 -6.82
C GLU A 51 -5.25 0.00 -5.55
N LEU A 52 -4.53 1.13 -5.41
CA LEU A 52 -4.71 2.06 -4.29
C LEU A 52 -6.11 2.69 -4.29
N VAL A 53 -6.60 3.13 -5.45
CA VAL A 53 -7.95 3.69 -5.62
C VAL A 53 -9.01 2.63 -5.28
N SER A 54 -8.84 1.41 -5.79
CA SER A 54 -9.79 0.31 -5.55
C SER A 54 -9.88 -0.03 -4.06
N ARG A 55 -8.76 -0.02 -3.34
CA ARG A 55 -8.77 -0.21 -1.87
C ARG A 55 -9.51 0.91 -1.14
N LYS A 56 -9.25 2.17 -1.50
CA LYS A 56 -9.94 3.32 -0.89
C LYS A 56 -11.45 3.26 -1.13
N LEU A 57 -11.87 2.99 -2.36
CA LEU A 57 -13.28 2.82 -2.70
C LEU A 57 -13.91 1.67 -1.90
N ALA A 58 -13.23 0.54 -1.79
CA ALA A 58 -13.73 -0.58 -0.99
C ALA A 58 -13.82 -0.27 0.52
N GLU A 59 -12.90 0.54 1.06
CA GLU A 59 -12.97 1.01 2.44
C GLU A 59 -14.12 2.01 2.66
N GLU A 60 -14.27 3.00 1.77
CA GLU A 60 -15.39 3.95 1.82
C GLU A 60 -16.74 3.25 1.70
N GLU A 61 -16.88 2.29 0.78
CA GLU A 61 -18.11 1.51 0.66
C GLU A 61 -18.44 0.72 1.93
N ARG A 62 -17.43 0.16 2.62
CA ARG A 62 -17.64 -0.53 3.90
C ARG A 62 -18.11 0.44 4.98
N GLU A 63 -17.50 1.62 5.07
CA GLU A 63 -17.90 2.65 6.04
C GLU A 63 -19.29 3.22 5.72
N MET A 64 -19.63 3.44 4.45
CA MET A 64 -20.97 3.85 4.01
C MET A 64 -22.02 2.80 4.40
N LYS A 65 -21.74 1.51 4.17
CA LYS A 65 -22.63 0.40 4.57
C LYS A 65 -22.82 0.35 6.09
N LYS A 66 -21.73 0.47 6.85
CA LYS A 66 -21.75 0.47 8.33
C LYS A 66 -22.57 1.64 8.88
N ASN A 67 -22.40 2.83 8.31
CA ASN A 67 -23.06 4.06 8.76
C ASN A 67 -24.42 4.32 8.06
N LYS A 68 -24.89 3.37 7.22
CA LYS A 68 -26.11 3.49 6.40
C LYS A 68 -26.16 4.78 5.55
N VAL A 69 -25.00 5.29 5.16
CA VAL A 69 -24.86 6.47 4.32
C VAL A 69 -25.13 6.06 2.87
N LYS A 70 -26.01 6.80 2.19
CA LYS A 70 -26.31 6.60 0.77
C LYS A 70 -25.48 7.56 -0.07
N TYR A 71 -25.25 7.18 -1.33
CA TYR A 71 -24.70 8.09 -2.33
C TYR A 71 -25.59 9.33 -2.43
N LEU A 72 -24.95 10.49 -2.44
CA LEU A 72 -25.61 11.77 -2.68
C LEU A 72 -25.74 11.99 -4.18
N SER A 73 -26.83 12.61 -4.60
CA SER A 73 -26.90 13.19 -5.94
C SER A 73 -25.99 14.42 -6.05
N GLU A 74 -25.58 14.76 -7.27
CA GLU A 74 -24.74 15.92 -7.55
C GLU A 74 -25.31 17.21 -6.92
N LYS A 75 -26.63 17.41 -7.04
CA LYS A 75 -27.32 18.58 -6.48
C LYS A 75 -27.24 18.64 -4.95
N GLU A 76 -27.33 17.50 -4.28
CA GLU A 76 -27.24 17.41 -2.81
C GLU A 76 -25.81 17.57 -2.30
N ALA A 77 -24.81 17.15 -3.08
CA ALA A 77 -23.41 17.37 -2.76
C ALA A 77 -23.04 18.85 -2.84
N LEU A 78 -23.48 19.53 -3.91
CA LEU A 78 -23.18 20.94 -4.17
C LEU A 78 -23.88 21.92 -3.24
N SER A 79 -25.02 21.55 -2.64
CA SER A 79 -25.74 22.41 -1.70
C SER A 79 -24.99 22.69 -0.40
N LYS A 80 -23.96 21.90 -0.07
CA LYS A 80 -23.11 22.09 1.11
C LYS A 80 -21.98 23.10 0.92
N TYR A 81 -21.71 23.50 -0.33
CA TYR A 81 -20.58 24.37 -0.70
C TYR A 81 -21.03 25.70 -1.33
N ARG A 82 -22.33 25.95 -1.38
CA ARG A 82 -22.93 27.21 -1.81
C ARG A 82 -23.46 28.00 -0.62
#